data_AF-A0A5P6A9R9-F1
#
_entry.id   AF-A0A5P6A9R9-F1
#
_cell.length_a   1.000
_cell.length_b   1.000
_cell.length_c   1.000
_cell.angle_alpha   90.00
_cell.angle_beta   90.00
_cell.angle_gamma   90.00
#
_symmetry.space_group_name_H-M   'P 1'
#
loop_
_entity.id
_entity.type
_entity.pdbx_description
1 polymer ?
#
loop_
_entity_poly.entity_id
_entity_poly.type
_entity_poly.pdbx_seq_one_letter_code
_entity_poly.pdbx_strand_id
1 'polypeptide(L)'
;MGFKCGIVGLPNVGKSTLFNALTKAGIEAANFPFCTIEPNTGVVPMPDPRLDKLAEIVKPQRILPTTMEFVDIAGLVKGASKGEGLGNQFLTNIRETEAIGHVVRCFENDNIIHVNNKVDPADDIDVINTELALSDLDTCERAIHRVQKKAKGGDKDAKAELAALEKCLPQLENAGTLRALKT
;
A
#
# COMPACT_ATOMS: atom_id res chain seq x y z
N MET A 1 4.39 2.98 17.14
CA MET A 1 4.48 2.82 15.67
C MET A 1 3.33 1.90 15.28
N GLY A 2 2.33 2.44 14.59
CA GLY A 2 1.25 1.62 14.02
C GLY A 2 1.72 1.04 12.70
N PHE A 3 1.20 -0.12 12.32
CA PHE A 3 1.42 -0.71 11.00
C PHE A 3 0.13 -0.53 10.20
N LYS A 4 0.21 0.19 9.08
CA LYS A 4 -0.89 0.49 8.18
C LYS A 4 -0.75 -0.28 6.88
N CYS A 5 -1.79 -1.03 6.53
CA CYS A 5 -1.90 -1.69 5.24
C CYS A 5 -2.88 -0.93 4.35
N GLY A 6 -2.37 -0.35 3.26
CA GLY A 6 -3.17 0.29 2.23
C GLY A 6 -3.81 -0.74 1.32
N ILE A 7 -5.14 -0.81 1.30
CA ILE A 7 -5.88 -1.66 0.37
C ILE A 7 -6.01 -0.91 -0.97
N VAL A 8 -5.44 -1.49 -2.02
CA VAL A 8 -5.47 -0.94 -3.39
C VAL A 8 -6.13 -1.94 -4.33
N GLY A 9 -6.59 -1.44 -5.47
CA GLY A 9 -7.16 -2.26 -6.54
C GLY A 9 -7.83 -1.37 -7.58
N LEU A 10 -8.07 -1.94 -8.76
CA LEU A 10 -8.82 -1.23 -9.80
C LEU A 10 -10.29 -1.02 -9.37
N PRO A 11 -11.02 -0.10 -10.03
CA PRO A 11 -12.46 0.02 -9.87
C PRO A 11 -13.18 -1.32 -10.05
N ASN A 12 -14.23 -1.55 -9.25
CA ASN A 12 -15.12 -2.72 -9.33
C ASN A 12 -14.49 -4.10 -9.03
N VAL A 13 -13.31 -4.15 -8.39
CA VAL A 13 -12.67 -5.42 -7.99
C VAL A 13 -13.18 -6.01 -6.66
N GLY A 14 -14.07 -5.28 -5.96
CA GLY A 14 -14.57 -5.67 -4.63
C GLY A 14 -13.80 -5.09 -3.44
N LYS A 15 -12.90 -4.12 -3.68
CA LYS A 15 -12.11 -3.41 -2.67
C LYS A 15 -12.93 -2.91 -1.48
N SER A 16 -13.97 -2.11 -1.72
CA SER A 16 -14.81 -1.57 -0.65
C SER A 16 -15.63 -2.65 0.07
N THR A 17 -16.00 -3.73 -0.62
CA THR A 17 -16.67 -4.88 0.00
C THR A 17 -15.73 -5.59 0.99
N LEU A 18 -14.47 -5.82 0.59
CA LEU A 18 -13.46 -6.41 1.45
C LEU A 18 -13.16 -5.50 2.65
N PHE A 19 -12.95 -4.21 2.43
CA PHE A 19 -12.71 -3.23 3.49
C PHE A 19 -13.87 -3.21 4.50
N ASN A 20 -15.11 -3.12 4.01
CA ASN A 20 -16.30 -3.16 4.88
C ASN A 20 -16.43 -4.47 5.66
N ALA A 21 -16.01 -5.60 5.09
CA ALA A 21 -16.01 -6.88 5.80
C ALA A 21 -14.95 -6.89 6.92
N LEU A 22 -13.74 -6.39 6.64
CA LEU A 22 -12.65 -6.28 7.62
C LEU A 22 -13.03 -5.35 8.78
N THR A 23 -13.60 -4.18 8.47
CA THR A 23 -13.99 -3.20 9.48
C THR A 23 -15.21 -3.67 10.29
N LYS A 24 -16.24 -4.24 9.66
CA LYS A 24 -17.39 -4.80 10.42
C LYS A 24 -17.04 -5.97 11.32
N ALA A 25 -16.05 -6.79 10.93
CA ALA A 25 -15.59 -7.91 11.76
C ALA A 25 -14.78 -7.48 13.00
N GLY A 26 -14.25 -6.25 13.01
CA GLY A 26 -13.42 -5.71 14.09
C GLY A 26 -14.04 -4.59 14.91
N ILE A 27 -15.09 -3.92 14.41
CA ILE A 27 -15.79 -2.84 15.11
C ILE A 27 -16.90 -3.43 15.99
N GLU A 28 -16.52 -4.12 17.08
CA GLU A 28 -17.22 -3.84 18.32
C GLU A 28 -16.64 -2.53 18.83
N ALA A 29 -17.49 -1.55 19.16
CA ALA A 29 -17.11 -0.21 19.58
C ALA A 29 -16.26 -0.22 20.86
N ALA A 30 -14.99 -0.62 20.76
CA ALA A 30 -13.99 -0.39 21.78
C ALA A 30 -13.64 1.09 21.67
N ASN A 31 -14.14 1.88 22.63
CA ASN A 31 -13.82 3.28 22.82
C ASN A 31 -12.30 3.44 23.05
N PHE A 32 -11.50 3.45 21.98
CA PHE A 32 -10.10 3.87 22.04
C PHE A 32 -10.07 5.39 22.17
N PRO A 33 -9.71 5.97 23.33
CA PRO A 33 -10.04 7.37 23.65
C PRO A 33 -9.28 8.44 22.85
N PHE A 34 -8.55 8.09 21.80
CA PHE A 34 -7.62 9.00 21.10
C PHE A 34 -7.50 8.79 19.59
N CYS A 35 -8.29 7.91 18.98
CA CYS A 35 -8.19 7.65 17.53
C CYS A 35 -9.23 8.48 16.76
N THR A 36 -8.78 9.51 16.06
CA THR A 36 -9.55 10.11 14.96
C THR A 36 -9.61 9.06 13.85
N ILE A 37 -10.71 8.33 13.74
CA ILE A 37 -10.91 7.38 12.65
C ILE A 37 -11.31 8.18 11.42
N GLU A 38 -10.36 8.41 10.53
CA GLU A 38 -10.65 8.95 9.20
C GLU A 38 -11.58 7.98 8.45
N PRO A 39 -12.52 8.48 7.61
CA PRO A 39 -13.59 7.66 7.03
C PRO A 39 -13.12 6.48 6.18
N ASN A 40 -11.85 6.48 5.76
CA ASN A 40 -11.23 5.43 4.96
C ASN A 40 -10.25 4.57 5.77
N THR A 41 -10.23 4.65 7.09
CA THR A 41 -9.31 3.90 7.95
C THR A 41 -10.08 2.99 8.89
N GLY A 42 -9.60 1.75 9.07
CA GLY A 42 -10.23 0.75 9.92
C GLY A 42 -9.20 0.00 10.76
N VAL A 43 -9.46 -0.11 12.07
CA VAL A 43 -8.60 -0.87 12.99
C VAL A 43 -9.25 -2.23 13.26
N VAL A 44 -8.51 -3.32 13.05
CA VAL A 44 -9.00 -4.68 13.18
C VAL A 44 -8.15 -5.44 14.22
N PRO A 45 -8.75 -6.09 15.23
CA PRO A 45 -8.02 -6.95 16.15
C PRO A 45 -7.47 -8.16 15.40
N MET A 46 -6.19 -8.48 15.64
CA MET A 46 -5.55 -9.60 14.97
C MET A 46 -6.05 -10.93 15.55
N PRO A 47 -6.64 -11.82 14.73
CA PRO A 47 -7.02 -13.16 15.20
C PRO A 47 -5.75 -13.97 15.50
N ASP A 48 -5.57 -14.36 16.76
CA ASP A 48 -4.42 -15.15 17.20
C ASP A 48 -4.88 -16.29 18.13
N PRO A 49 -4.96 -17.54 17.62
CA PRO A 49 -5.36 -18.70 18.42
C PRO A 49 -4.47 -18.97 19.64
N ARG A 50 -3.27 -18.38 19.70
CA ARG A 50 -2.38 -18.50 20.86
C ARG A 50 -2.92 -17.71 22.05
N LEU A 51 -3.56 -16.55 21.80
CA LEU A 51 -4.18 -15.76 22.86
C LEU A 51 -5.33 -16.53 23.50
N ASP A 52 -6.13 -17.23 22.69
CA ASP A 52 -7.24 -18.06 23.19
C ASP A 52 -6.72 -19.18 24.10
N LYS A 53 -5.69 -19.91 23.64
CA LYS A 53 -5.05 -20.97 24.44
C LYS A 53 -4.45 -20.45 25.74
N LEU A 54 -3.83 -19.28 25.73
CA LEU A 54 -3.29 -18.65 26.94
C LEU A 54 -4.42 -18.22 27.89
N ALA A 55 -5.52 -17.71 27.35
CA ALA A 55 -6.68 -17.31 28.14
C ALA A 55 -7.33 -18.51 28.84
N GLU A 56 -7.37 -19.68 28.22
CA GLU A 56 -7.86 -20.92 28.84
C GLU A 56 -7.01 -21.34 30.06
N ILE A 57 -5.69 -21.14 29.99
CA ILE A 57 -4.74 -21.50 31.06
C ILE A 57 -4.76 -20.47 32.19
N VAL A 58 -4.59 -19.19 31.83
CA VAL A 58 -4.35 -18.10 32.79
C VAL A 58 -5.66 -17.51 33.33
N LYS A 59 -6.77 -17.65 32.60
CA LYS A 59 -8.09 -17.08 32.92
C LYS A 59 -8.02 -15.59 33.30
N PRO A 60 -7.48 -14.72 32.42
CA PRO A 60 -7.34 -13.30 32.71
C PRO A 60 -8.70 -12.60 32.75
N GLN A 61 -8.76 -11.43 33.40
CA GLN A 61 -9.97 -10.60 33.42
C GLN A 61 -10.36 -10.06 32.03
N ARG A 62 -9.37 -9.92 31.14
CA ARG A 62 -9.56 -9.44 29.76
C ARG A 62 -8.45 -9.97 28.86
N ILE A 63 -8.80 -10.25 27.60
CA ILE A 63 -7.86 -10.55 26.51
C ILE A 63 -7.68 -9.26 25.70
N LEU A 64 -6.43 -8.89 25.41
CA LEU A 64 -6.08 -7.71 24.63
C LEU A 64 -5.32 -8.15 23.37
N PRO A 65 -5.99 -8.28 22.22
CA PRO A 65 -5.31 -8.60 20.97
C PRO A 65 -4.47 -7.41 20.49
N THR A 66 -3.42 -7.71 19.73
CA THR A 66 -2.77 -6.69 18.92
C THR A 66 -3.69 -6.24 17.79
N THR A 67 -3.50 -5.04 17.27
CA THR A 67 -4.36 -4.48 16.23
C THR A 67 -3.59 -4.22 14.94
N MET A 68 -4.30 -4.28 13.83
CA MET A 68 -3.82 -3.94 12.50
C MET A 68 -4.66 -2.79 11.95
N GLU A 69 -4.03 -1.78 11.36
CA GLU A 69 -4.72 -0.67 10.71
C GLU A 69 -4.77 -0.92 9.20
N PHE A 70 -5.97 -0.80 8.62
CA PHE A 70 -6.21 -0.88 7.19
C PHE A 70 -6.69 0.47 6.69
N VAL A 71 -6.16 0.90 5.54
CA VAL A 71 -6.55 2.15 4.88
C VAL A 71 -7.14 1.81 3.52
N ASP A 72 -8.39 2.19 3.28
CA ASP A 72 -9.03 2.08 1.97
C ASP A 72 -8.50 3.17 1.05
N ILE A 73 -7.60 2.81 0.13
CA ILE A 73 -7.04 3.79 -0.81
C ILE A 73 -7.99 3.91 -1.99
N ALA A 74 -8.34 5.15 -2.37
CA ALA A 74 -9.24 5.42 -3.49
C ALA A 74 -8.83 4.65 -4.75
N GLY A 75 -9.81 4.21 -5.57
CA GLY A 75 -9.51 3.40 -6.75
C GLY A 75 -8.62 4.14 -7.75
N LEU A 76 -7.57 3.47 -8.23
CA LEU A 76 -6.67 3.99 -9.24
C LEU A 76 -7.36 4.03 -10.61
N VAL A 77 -7.29 5.17 -11.29
CA VAL A 77 -7.57 5.28 -12.73
C VAL A 77 -6.22 5.34 -13.46
N LYS A 78 -6.09 4.66 -14.60
CA LYS A 78 -4.89 4.70 -15.45
C LYS A 78 -4.42 6.16 -15.65
N GLY A 79 -3.12 6.42 -15.53
CA GLY A 79 -2.53 7.75 -15.71
C GLY A 79 -2.26 8.52 -14.41
N ALA A 80 -2.22 7.87 -13.26
CA ALA A 80 -1.97 8.55 -12.00
C ALA A 80 -0.59 9.20 -11.89
N SER A 81 0.42 8.56 -12.49
CA SER A 81 1.78 9.11 -12.60
C SER A 81 1.87 10.38 -13.46
N LYS A 82 0.87 10.66 -14.32
CA LYS A 82 0.87 11.84 -15.20
C LYS A 82 0.30 13.11 -14.56
N GLY A 83 -0.10 13.05 -13.28
CA GLY A 83 -0.46 14.24 -12.51
C GLY A 83 -1.90 14.74 -12.67
N GLU A 84 -2.81 13.96 -13.26
CA GLU A 84 -4.24 14.24 -13.16
C GLU A 84 -4.69 14.03 -11.70
N GLY A 85 -5.30 15.04 -11.09
CA GLY A 85 -5.35 15.25 -9.64
C GLY A 85 -5.84 14.09 -8.74
N LEU A 86 -6.59 13.11 -9.26
CA LEU A 86 -6.98 11.90 -8.50
C LEU A 86 -5.82 10.91 -8.31
N GLY A 87 -4.89 10.83 -9.27
CA GLY A 87 -3.75 9.92 -9.22
C GLY A 87 -2.68 10.29 -8.19
N ASN A 88 -2.43 11.59 -8.02
CA ASN A 88 -1.49 12.06 -7.01
C ASN A 88 -2.01 11.86 -5.58
N GLN A 89 -3.32 11.92 -5.36
CA GLN A 89 -3.92 11.62 -4.06
C GLN A 89 -3.78 10.12 -3.72
N PHE A 90 -3.98 9.24 -4.72
CA PHE A 90 -3.72 7.80 -4.58
C PHE A 90 -2.28 7.52 -4.12
N LEU A 91 -1.29 8.08 -4.82
CA LEU A 91 0.12 7.87 -4.50
C LEU A 91 0.51 8.47 -3.14
N THR A 92 -0.05 9.64 -2.78
CA THR A 92 0.16 10.25 -1.46
C THR A 92 -0.34 9.33 -0.34
N ASN A 93 -1.56 8.80 -0.46
CA ASN A 93 -2.14 7.92 0.54
C ASN A 93 -1.35 6.60 0.69
N ILE A 94 -0.81 6.06 -0.41
CA ILE A 94 0.06 4.87 -0.34
C ILE A 94 1.34 5.16 0.44
N ARG A 95 1.94 6.34 0.25
CA ARG A 95 3.18 6.74 0.96
C ARG A 95 2.99 6.85 2.47
N GLU A 96 1.76 6.97 2.95
CA GLU A 96 1.41 6.96 4.37
C GLU A 96 1.21 5.54 4.95
N THR A 97 1.44 4.48 4.15
CA THR A 97 1.27 3.09 4.55
C THR A 97 2.58 2.30 4.48
N GLU A 98 2.72 1.28 5.33
CA GLU A 98 3.91 0.41 5.36
C GLU A 98 3.77 -0.83 4.48
N ALA A 99 2.55 -1.20 4.09
CA ALA A 99 2.28 -2.33 3.22
C ALA A 99 1.09 -2.07 2.30
N ILE A 100 1.07 -2.78 1.17
CA ILE A 100 0.00 -2.71 0.18
C ILE A 100 -0.73 -4.06 0.11
N GLY A 101 -2.03 -4.05 0.36
CA GLY A 101 -2.95 -5.16 0.10
C GLY A 101 -3.62 -4.97 -1.25
N HIS A 102 -3.16 -5.67 -2.28
CA HIS A 102 -3.70 -5.53 -3.64
C HIS A 102 -4.87 -6.49 -3.88
N VAL A 103 -6.08 -5.94 -4.02
CA VAL A 103 -7.30 -6.66 -4.39
C VAL A 103 -7.39 -6.78 -5.91
N VAL A 104 -7.37 -8.03 -6.40
CA VAL A 104 -7.42 -8.36 -7.83
C VAL A 104 -8.72 -9.10 -8.14
N ARG A 105 -9.39 -8.72 -9.23
CA ARG A 105 -10.65 -9.36 -9.64
C ARG A 105 -10.36 -10.70 -10.30
N CYS A 106 -10.76 -11.79 -9.65
CA CYS A 106 -10.65 -13.17 -10.18
C CYS A 106 -12.03 -13.80 -10.46
N PHE A 107 -13.03 -13.00 -10.84
CA PHE A 107 -14.38 -13.48 -11.13
C PHE A 107 -15.02 -12.73 -12.31
N GLU A 108 -15.83 -13.45 -13.08
CA GLU A 108 -16.65 -12.90 -14.16
C GLU A 108 -18.07 -12.58 -13.64
N ASN A 109 -18.64 -11.47 -14.09
CA ASN A 109 -20.01 -11.07 -13.78
C ASN A 109 -20.50 -10.07 -14.83
N ASP A 110 -21.52 -10.43 -15.58
CA ASP A 110 -22.08 -9.63 -16.69
C ASP A 110 -22.69 -8.30 -16.23
N ASN A 111 -23.04 -8.19 -14.95
CA ASN A 111 -23.57 -6.96 -14.37
C ASN A 111 -22.47 -5.99 -13.88
N ILE A 112 -21.19 -6.37 -13.99
CA ILE A 112 -20.07 -5.58 -13.46
C ILE A 112 -19.04 -5.33 -14.56
N ILE A 113 -19.05 -4.11 -15.10
CA ILE A 113 -18.13 -3.67 -16.15
C ILE A 113 -16.71 -3.51 -15.58
N HIS A 114 -15.75 -4.20 -16.22
CA HIS A 114 -14.33 -4.02 -15.94
C HIS A 114 -13.79 -2.79 -16.67
N VAL A 115 -12.80 -2.09 -16.09
CA VAL A 115 -12.25 -0.83 -16.66
C VAL A 115 -11.71 -1.02 -18.08
N ASN A 116 -11.14 -2.21 -18.38
CA ASN A 116 -10.62 -2.55 -19.70
C ASN A 116 -11.62 -3.38 -20.54
N ASN A 117 -12.90 -3.49 -20.16
CA ASN A 117 -13.92 -4.35 -20.77
C ASN A 117 -13.58 -5.86 -20.87
N LYS A 118 -12.49 -6.28 -20.22
CA LYS A 118 -12.04 -7.67 -20.08
C LYS A 118 -11.45 -7.84 -18.69
N VAL A 119 -11.80 -8.92 -18.00
CA VAL A 119 -11.17 -9.29 -16.73
C VAL A 119 -9.85 -10.01 -17.04
N ASP A 120 -8.74 -9.44 -16.60
CA ASP A 120 -7.41 -10.04 -16.74
C ASP A 120 -6.58 -9.75 -15.48
N PRO A 121 -6.52 -10.70 -14.53
CA PRO A 121 -5.84 -10.48 -13.26
C PRO A 121 -4.36 -10.11 -13.39
N ALA A 122 -3.68 -10.65 -14.40
CA ALA A 122 -2.26 -10.36 -14.61
C ALA A 122 -2.06 -8.92 -15.09
N ASP A 123 -2.84 -8.51 -16.09
CA ASP A 123 -2.81 -7.12 -16.57
C ASP A 123 -3.19 -6.13 -15.47
N ASP A 124 -4.17 -6.45 -14.62
CA ASP A 124 -4.60 -5.59 -13.52
C ASP A 124 -3.48 -5.38 -12.48
N ILE A 125 -2.75 -6.46 -12.17
CA ILE A 125 -1.56 -6.40 -11.31
C ILE A 125 -0.50 -5.50 -11.92
N ASP A 126 -0.23 -5.68 -13.21
CA ASP A 126 0.81 -4.95 -13.93
C ASP A 126 0.47 -3.46 -14.07
N VAL A 127 -0.80 -3.10 -14.26
CA VAL A 127 -1.24 -1.70 -14.33
C VAL A 127 -0.87 -0.94 -13.05
N ILE A 128 -1.20 -1.49 -11.88
CA ILE A 128 -0.89 -0.84 -10.60
C ILE A 128 0.62 -0.83 -10.35
N ASN A 129 1.31 -1.96 -10.55
CA ASN A 129 2.76 -2.03 -10.33
C ASN A 129 3.53 -1.06 -11.24
N THR A 130 3.10 -0.89 -12.49
CA THR A 130 3.71 0.04 -13.45
C THR A 130 3.55 1.49 -12.96
N GLU A 131 2.36 1.89 -12.51
CA GLU A 131 2.13 3.25 -12.01
C GLU A 131 2.95 3.54 -10.74
N LEU A 132 3.12 2.54 -9.86
CA LEU A 132 4.00 2.65 -8.70
C LEU A 132 5.48 2.80 -9.12
N ALA A 133 5.95 1.95 -10.04
CA ALA A 133 7.31 1.99 -10.54
C ALA A 133 7.63 3.32 -11.25
N LEU A 134 6.68 3.87 -12.02
CA LEU A 134 6.83 5.18 -12.66
C LEU A 134 6.88 6.33 -11.64
N SER A 135 6.10 6.26 -10.55
CA SER A 135 6.19 7.25 -9.47
C SER A 135 7.54 7.17 -8.75
N ASP A 136 8.04 5.95 -8.50
CA ASP A 136 9.35 5.74 -7.92
C ASP A 136 10.47 6.18 -8.86
N LEU A 137 10.32 6.01 -10.17
CA LEU A 137 11.26 6.47 -11.19
C LEU A 137 11.43 8.00 -11.14
N ASP A 138 10.34 8.77 -11.22
CA ASP A 138 10.39 10.25 -11.11
C ASP A 138 11.01 10.69 -9.76
N THR A 139 10.68 9.98 -8.68
CA THR A 139 11.28 10.24 -7.36
C THR A 139 12.79 9.99 -7.37
N CYS A 140 13.23 8.87 -7.96
CA CYS A 140 14.63 8.45 -8.05
C CYS A 140 15.44 9.43 -8.91
N GLU A 141 14.94 9.83 -10.08
CA GLU A 141 15.60 10.80 -10.96
C GLU A 141 15.80 12.16 -10.28
N ARG A 142 14.77 12.67 -9.61
CA ARG A 142 14.85 13.93 -8.84
C ARG A 142 15.87 13.81 -7.70
N ALA A 143 15.90 12.67 -7.01
CA ALA A 143 16.85 12.41 -5.94
C ALA A 143 18.29 12.39 -6.48
N ILE A 144 18.54 11.69 -7.59
CA ILE A 144 19.85 11.64 -8.27
C ILE A 144 20.31 13.06 -8.59
N HIS A 145 19.50 13.86 -9.30
CA HIS A 145 19.87 15.22 -9.69
C HIS A 145 20.23 16.11 -8.48
N ARG A 146 19.52 15.97 -7.36
CA ARG A 146 19.77 16.72 -6.12
C ARG A 146 21.07 16.29 -5.44
N VAL A 147 21.32 14.99 -5.34
CA VAL A 147 22.45 14.41 -4.58
C VAL A 147 23.76 14.49 -5.38
N GLN A 148 23.68 14.44 -6.71
CA GLN A 148 24.85 14.41 -7.60
C GLN A 148 25.79 15.60 -7.41
N LYS A 149 25.26 16.82 -7.16
CA LYS A 149 26.07 18.01 -6.87
C LYS A 149 26.87 17.86 -5.57
N LYS A 150 26.24 17.32 -4.51
CA LYS A 150 26.88 17.09 -3.20
C LYS A 150 27.92 15.98 -3.28
N ALA A 151 27.62 14.89 -3.97
CA ALA A 151 28.53 13.77 -4.18
C ALA A 151 29.81 14.22 -4.93
N LYS A 152 29.68 15.06 -5.96
CA LYS A 152 30.82 15.68 -6.67
C LYS A 152 31.65 16.59 -5.76
N GLY A 153 31.02 17.25 -4.79
CA GLY A 153 31.68 18.06 -3.76
C GLY A 153 32.46 17.29 -2.70
N GLY A 154 32.46 15.95 -2.75
CA GLY A 154 33.27 15.11 -1.86
C GLY A 154 32.54 14.57 -0.64
N ASP A 155 31.25 14.87 -0.48
CA ASP A 155 30.40 14.33 0.59
C ASP A 155 30.29 12.80 0.48
N LYS A 156 30.67 12.09 1.53
CA LYS A 156 30.71 10.62 1.57
C LYS A 156 29.32 10.01 1.63
N ASP A 157 28.39 10.63 2.37
CA ASP A 157 27.02 10.14 2.52
C ASP A 157 26.27 10.34 1.20
N ALA A 158 26.46 11.50 0.56
CA ALA A 158 25.90 11.76 -0.76
C ALA A 158 26.43 10.81 -1.84
N LYS A 159 27.71 10.39 -1.76
CA LYS A 159 28.26 9.37 -2.68
C LYS A 159 27.63 8.00 -2.47
N ALA A 160 27.42 7.60 -1.22
CA ALA A 160 26.77 6.33 -0.90
C ALA A 160 25.30 6.32 -1.33
N GLU A 161 24.56 7.41 -1.07
CA GLU A 161 23.18 7.60 -1.53
C GLU A 161 23.10 7.57 -3.06
N LEU A 162 23.96 8.30 -3.77
CA LEU A 162 24.00 8.32 -5.23
C LEU A 162 24.25 6.92 -5.81
N ALA A 163 25.21 6.17 -5.27
CA ALA A 163 25.51 4.82 -5.72
C ALA A 163 24.34 3.85 -5.51
N ALA A 164 23.54 4.02 -4.45
CA ALA A 164 22.32 3.24 -4.24
C ALA A 164 21.22 3.63 -5.24
N LEU A 165 21.01 4.93 -5.47
CA LEU A 165 20.01 5.42 -6.43
C LEU A 165 20.34 5.00 -7.87
N GLU A 166 21.61 5.01 -8.26
CA GLU A 166 22.07 4.54 -9.57
C GLU A 166 21.85 3.03 -9.77
N LYS A 167 21.80 2.23 -8.70
CA LYS A 167 21.39 0.81 -8.78
C LYS A 167 19.88 0.63 -8.91
N CYS A 168 19.10 1.52 -8.31
CA CYS A 168 17.64 1.48 -8.38
C CYS A 168 17.11 1.87 -9.76
N LEU A 169 17.78 2.81 -10.43
CA LEU A 169 17.30 3.42 -11.68
C LEU A 169 16.99 2.38 -12.78
N PRO A 170 17.87 1.42 -13.13
CA PRO A 170 17.59 0.46 -14.22
C PRO A 170 16.41 -0.47 -13.91
N GLN A 171 16.18 -0.79 -12.63
CA GLN A 171 15.04 -1.62 -12.22
C GLN A 171 13.73 -0.86 -12.47
N LEU A 172 13.69 0.43 -12.12
CA LEU A 172 12.53 1.29 -12.27
C LEU A 172 12.24 1.66 -13.74
N GLU A 173 13.27 1.87 -14.56
CA GLU A 173 13.14 2.11 -16.01
C GLU A 173 12.45 0.94 -16.74
N ASN A 174 12.63 -0.28 -16.24
CA ASN A 174 11.97 -1.48 -16.75
C ASN A 174 10.60 -1.75 -16.09
N ALA A 175 9.99 -0.74 -15.44
CA ALA A 175 8.76 -0.86 -14.64
C ALA A 175 8.84 -1.93 -13.52
N GLY A 176 10.05 -2.26 -13.07
CA GLY A 176 10.29 -3.23 -12.00
C GLY A 176 10.14 -2.60 -10.62
N THR A 177 9.57 -3.35 -9.68
CA THR A 177 9.46 -2.88 -8.28
C THR A 177 10.81 -2.98 -7.55
N LEU A 178 11.17 -1.99 -6.73
CA LEU A 178 12.42 -2.00 -5.96
C LEU A 178 12.51 -3.12 -4.93
N ARG A 179 11.39 -3.61 -4.40
CA ARG A 179 11.36 -4.77 -3.48
C ARG A 179 11.94 -6.05 -4.09
N ALA A 180 12.02 -6.13 -5.43
CA ALA A 180 12.59 -7.25 -6.16
C ALA A 180 14.05 -7.03 -6.58
N LEU A 181 14.61 -5.85 -6.27
CA LEU A 181 16.01 -5.53 -6.55
C LEU A 181 16.92 -6.46 -5.74
N LYS A 182 17.80 -7.19 -6.42
CA LYS A 182 18.82 -8.02 -5.77
C LYS A 182 19.96 -7.11 -5.29
N THR A 183 20.23 -7.12 -3.99
CA THR A 183 21.27 -6.34 -3.32
C THR A 183 22.69 -6.81 -3.60
#